data_AF-A0A814K7N8-F1
#
_entry.id   AF-A0A814K7N8-F1
#
_cell.length_a   1.000
_cell.length_b   1.000
_cell.length_c   1.000
_cell.angle_alpha   90.00
_cell.angle_beta   90.00
_cell.angle_gamma   90.00
#
_symmetry.space_group_name_H-M   'P 1'
#
loop_
_entity.id
_entity.type
_entity.pdbx_description
1 polymer ?
#
loop_
_entity_poly.entity_id
_entity_poly.type
_entity_poly.pdbx_seq_one_letter_code
_entity_poly.pdbx_strand_id
1 'polypeptide(L)'
;MVKSLFDLEDDQFAIIADGTYCYCQKSSNNMVQRKLYSGHKKRPLVKPFVITSSNGRIINVYGDNAATDNDALIMEKVLEILKDGQKQLSWSEANEIRLITKCRYVIEVINGILKQQFKALKETQNTMLSHICDDYKIAAALTNVFFSERISDKEDQNEISPKMKSRLRIKNNLEKYLDLRSTNSQTSFVKIENFQIQGFPKLDVEIIRKKITFGRYQLEQAYGYLAEHFESNQEYQFLACENLITEEDKKIIFVRIQSRHSNSVKHKVFVMFKPVSNSLDDISWVCSCKMGKRTLGCCSHVAALVYFMGVGIYDIASIPKPGYRLKNILVPIFNDSDEEDDNSTKNTETTIKRSISTASDIQNNPTRTKK
;
A
#
# COMPACT_ATOMS: atom_id res chain seq x y z
N MET A 1 -19.85 10.92 -1.63
CA MET A 1 -18.86 10.51 -0.62
C MET A 1 -18.17 11.70 0.03
N VAL A 2 -17.41 12.55 -0.69
CA VAL A 2 -16.66 13.68 -0.09
C VAL A 2 -17.56 14.64 0.69
N LYS A 3 -18.62 15.18 0.08
CA LYS A 3 -19.58 16.05 0.77
C LYS A 3 -20.12 15.43 2.06
N SER A 4 -20.53 14.16 1.97
CA SER A 4 -21.03 13.42 3.12
C SER A 4 -19.97 13.23 4.21
N LEU A 5 -18.71 12.93 3.90
CA LEU A 5 -17.66 12.71 4.91
C LEU A 5 -17.23 13.98 5.63
N PHE A 6 -17.23 15.11 4.92
CA PHE A 6 -16.72 16.39 5.42
C PHE A 6 -17.83 17.40 5.79
N ASP A 7 -19.09 16.95 5.83
CA ASP A 7 -20.25 17.79 6.17
C ASP A 7 -20.35 19.04 5.30
N LEU A 8 -20.05 18.89 4.00
CA LEU A 8 -20.10 20.01 3.07
C LEU A 8 -21.54 20.28 2.66
N GLU A 9 -21.91 21.56 2.70
CA GLU A 9 -23.17 22.06 2.17
C GLU A 9 -23.21 21.92 0.64
N ASP A 10 -24.39 22.10 0.05
CA ASP A 10 -24.55 21.81 -1.37
C ASP A 10 -23.84 22.81 -2.30
N ASP A 11 -23.66 24.03 -1.84
CA ASP A 11 -22.91 25.12 -2.47
C ASP A 11 -21.41 25.05 -2.18
N GLN A 12 -20.97 24.19 -1.25
CA GLN A 12 -19.56 24.01 -0.92
C GLN A 12 -18.86 23.04 -1.86
N PHE A 13 -17.65 23.41 -2.25
CA PHE A 13 -16.85 22.69 -3.22
C PHE A 13 -15.56 22.14 -2.60
N ALA A 14 -15.26 20.87 -2.89
CA ALA A 14 -14.04 20.22 -2.43
C ALA A 14 -13.09 19.94 -3.59
N ILE A 15 -11.83 20.30 -3.36
CA ILE A 15 -10.72 20.11 -4.28
C ILE A 15 -9.81 18.99 -3.78
N ILE A 16 -9.35 18.16 -4.70
CA ILE A 16 -8.38 17.09 -4.45
C ILE A 16 -7.21 17.32 -5.40
N ALA A 17 -5.99 17.29 -4.88
CA ALA A 17 -4.79 17.43 -5.69
C ALA A 17 -3.79 16.31 -5.40
N ASP A 18 -3.09 15.86 -6.44
CA ASP A 18 -2.03 14.86 -6.32
C ASP A 18 -1.01 15.04 -7.45
N GLY A 19 0.25 14.78 -7.12
CA GLY A 19 1.32 14.73 -8.10
C GLY A 19 1.24 13.45 -8.93
N THR A 20 1.51 13.57 -10.23
CA THR A 20 1.71 12.43 -11.11
C THR A 20 3.09 12.48 -11.75
N TYR A 21 3.44 11.45 -12.52
CA TYR A 21 4.75 11.33 -13.16
C TYR A 21 4.58 11.24 -14.67
N CYS A 22 5.23 12.14 -15.41
CA CYS A 22 5.43 12.00 -16.84
C CYS A 22 6.89 11.66 -17.08
N TYR A 23 7.19 10.44 -17.55
CA TYR A 23 8.56 10.05 -17.85
C TYR A 23 9.08 10.81 -19.06
N CYS A 24 10.39 11.02 -19.11
CA CYS A 24 11.00 11.64 -20.26
C CYS A 24 12.35 11.02 -20.62
N GLN A 25 12.79 11.27 -21.84
CA GLN A 25 14.13 10.88 -22.29
C GLN A 25 15.23 11.61 -21.49
N LYS A 26 16.43 11.02 -21.49
CA LYS A 26 17.61 11.62 -20.86
C LYS A 26 18.01 12.88 -21.62
N SER A 27 18.30 13.95 -20.89
CA SER A 27 18.84 15.17 -21.46
C SER A 27 20.36 15.09 -21.61
N SER A 28 20.88 15.58 -22.75
CA SER A 28 22.33 15.81 -22.95
C SER A 28 22.85 16.98 -22.11
N ASN A 29 21.97 17.92 -21.74
CA ASN A 29 22.30 18.98 -20.79
C ASN A 29 22.28 18.42 -19.35
N ASN A 30 23.45 18.39 -18.72
CA ASN A 30 23.66 17.84 -17.38
C ASN A 30 22.85 18.55 -16.28
N MET A 31 22.63 19.86 -16.39
CA MET A 31 21.82 20.60 -15.40
C MET A 31 20.35 20.21 -15.48
N VAL A 32 19.81 20.17 -16.70
CA VAL A 32 18.43 19.74 -16.97
C VAL A 32 18.25 18.28 -16.56
N GLN A 33 19.21 17.41 -16.89
CA GLN A 33 19.18 16.00 -16.53
C GLN A 33 19.10 15.78 -15.00
N ARG A 34 19.83 16.58 -14.21
CA ARG A 34 19.76 16.52 -12.74
C ARG A 34 18.39 16.92 -12.20
N LYS A 35 17.74 17.93 -12.78
CA LYS A 35 16.38 18.35 -12.40
C LYS A 35 15.31 17.29 -12.74
N LEU A 36 15.50 16.58 -13.85
CA LEU A 36 14.55 15.55 -14.30
C LEU A 36 14.75 14.20 -13.61
N TYR A 37 15.93 13.91 -13.06
CA TYR A 37 16.19 12.58 -12.54
C TYR A 37 15.51 12.33 -11.18
N SER A 38 14.62 11.33 -11.13
CA SER A 38 14.05 10.88 -9.86
C SER A 38 14.91 9.81 -9.22
N GLY A 39 15.47 10.11 -8.04
CA GLY A 39 16.18 9.11 -7.23
C GLY A 39 15.30 7.93 -6.77
N HIS A 40 13.99 8.16 -6.66
CA HIS A 40 13.00 7.13 -6.28
C HIS A 40 12.62 6.24 -7.47
N LYS A 41 12.34 6.82 -8.64
CA LYS A 41 11.97 6.06 -9.85
C LYS A 41 13.15 5.61 -10.69
N LYS A 42 14.36 6.05 -10.36
CA LYS A 42 15.62 5.80 -11.07
C LYS A 42 15.56 6.15 -12.56
N ARG A 43 14.71 7.11 -12.93
CA ARG A 43 14.43 7.51 -14.33
C ARG A 43 14.15 9.01 -14.42
N PRO A 44 14.44 9.66 -15.58
CA PRO A 44 14.04 11.04 -15.81
C PRO A 44 12.52 11.18 -15.92
N LEU A 45 11.96 12.20 -15.27
CA LEU A 45 10.55 12.53 -15.28
C LEU A 45 10.32 14.01 -14.95
N VAL A 46 9.14 14.52 -15.26
CA VAL A 46 8.56 15.73 -14.66
C VAL A 46 7.36 15.34 -13.80
N LYS A 47 6.93 16.27 -12.93
CA LYS A 47 5.81 16.05 -12.02
C LYS A 47 4.63 16.99 -12.29
N PRO A 48 3.73 16.63 -13.23
CA PRO A 48 2.47 17.32 -13.36
C PRO A 48 1.65 17.16 -12.06
N PHE A 49 1.10 18.25 -11.57
CA PHE A 49 0.30 18.31 -10.35
C PHE A 49 -1.14 18.62 -10.73
N VAL A 50 -1.99 17.62 -10.60
CA VAL A 50 -3.36 17.67 -11.11
C VAL A 50 -4.28 18.07 -9.96
N ILE A 51 -5.16 19.04 -10.21
CA ILE A 51 -6.17 19.51 -9.27
C ILE A 51 -7.55 19.17 -9.84
N THR A 52 -8.35 18.42 -9.09
CA THR A 52 -9.71 18.02 -9.48
C THR A 52 -10.75 18.42 -8.44
N SER A 53 -12.00 18.51 -8.86
CA SER A 53 -13.15 18.45 -7.99
C SER A 53 -13.29 17.06 -7.32
N SER A 54 -14.11 16.99 -6.29
CA SER A 54 -14.50 15.73 -5.64
C SER A 54 -15.28 14.72 -6.51
N ASN A 55 -15.76 15.13 -7.69
CA ASN A 55 -16.39 14.25 -8.69
C ASN A 55 -15.50 13.98 -9.92
N GLY A 56 -14.22 14.37 -9.87
CA GLY A 56 -13.21 14.04 -10.88
C GLY A 56 -13.14 14.97 -12.08
N ARG A 57 -13.83 16.12 -12.05
CA ARG A 57 -13.63 17.18 -13.03
C ARG A 57 -12.29 17.86 -12.76
N ILE A 58 -11.43 17.95 -13.77
CA ILE A 58 -10.12 18.58 -13.63
C ILE A 58 -10.30 20.09 -13.67
N ILE A 59 -9.79 20.77 -12.65
CA ILE A 59 -9.84 22.22 -12.52
C ILE A 59 -8.62 22.84 -13.17
N ASN A 60 -7.43 22.30 -12.85
CA ASN A 60 -6.17 22.78 -13.40
C ASN A 60 -5.07 21.71 -13.31
N VAL A 61 -4.00 21.88 -14.10
CA VAL A 61 -2.78 21.09 -14.02
C VAL A 61 -1.56 22.02 -14.02
N TYR A 62 -0.64 21.79 -13.08
CA TYR A 62 0.63 22.52 -12.97
C TYR A 62 1.79 21.60 -13.38
N GLY A 63 2.51 21.94 -14.45
CA GLY A 63 3.51 21.06 -15.07
C GLY A 63 4.97 21.31 -14.67
N ASP A 64 5.30 22.48 -14.12
CA ASP A 64 6.68 22.98 -14.04
C ASP A 64 7.45 22.50 -12.81
N ASN A 65 7.16 21.28 -12.35
CA ASN A 65 7.77 20.73 -11.14
C ASN A 65 8.89 19.74 -11.47
N ALA A 66 10.02 19.91 -10.78
CA ALA A 66 11.17 19.04 -10.93
C ALA A 66 10.89 17.65 -10.35
N ALA A 67 11.64 16.64 -10.79
CA ALA A 67 11.50 15.28 -10.28
C ALA A 67 11.82 15.16 -8.78
N THR A 68 12.60 16.11 -8.25
CA THR A 68 12.98 16.22 -6.85
C THR A 68 11.93 16.89 -5.98
N ASP A 69 11.00 17.65 -6.57
CA ASP A 69 9.97 18.37 -5.82
C ASP A 69 9.01 17.35 -5.19
N ASN A 70 8.88 17.36 -3.87
CA ASN A 70 7.89 16.53 -3.20
C ASN A 70 6.50 17.19 -3.33
N ASP A 71 5.43 16.40 -3.17
CA ASP A 71 4.07 16.89 -3.43
C ASP A 71 3.66 18.02 -2.47
N ALA A 72 4.19 18.04 -1.25
CA ALA A 72 3.97 19.14 -0.30
C ALA A 72 4.62 20.44 -0.78
N LEU A 73 5.83 20.39 -1.32
CA LEU A 73 6.51 21.54 -1.92
C LEU A 73 5.78 22.04 -3.17
N ILE A 74 5.26 21.13 -4.00
CA ILE A 74 4.45 21.53 -5.16
C ILE A 74 3.15 22.20 -4.70
N MET A 75 2.49 21.64 -3.68
CA MET A 75 1.30 22.24 -3.09
C MET A 75 1.61 23.61 -2.45
N GLU A 76 2.76 23.76 -1.78
CA GLU A 76 3.22 25.03 -1.23
C GLU A 76 3.45 26.07 -2.32
N LYS A 77 4.06 25.69 -3.46
CA LYS A 77 4.16 26.58 -4.64
C LYS A 77 2.79 27.01 -5.17
N VAL A 78 1.77 26.18 -5.01
CA VAL A 78 0.39 26.44 -5.46
C VAL A 78 -0.42 27.23 -4.42
N LEU A 79 -0.16 27.06 -3.12
CA LEU A 79 -1.00 27.55 -2.01
C LEU A 79 -0.30 28.48 -0.99
N GLU A 80 1.00 28.74 -1.12
CA GLU A 80 1.83 29.56 -0.22
C GLU A 80 1.61 29.32 1.29
N ILE A 81 1.68 28.09 1.85
CA ILE A 81 1.78 27.85 3.31
C ILE A 81 2.30 26.42 3.67
N LEU A 82 3.36 26.44 4.52
CA LEU A 82 3.83 25.60 5.64
C LEU A 82 4.15 24.09 5.55
N LYS A 83 5.03 23.75 6.52
CA LYS A 83 6.06 22.70 6.62
C LYS A 83 5.60 21.35 7.17
N ASP A 84 6.41 20.35 6.82
CA ASP A 84 6.25 18.92 7.03
C ASP A 84 6.94 18.38 8.30
N GLY A 85 6.48 17.18 8.72
CA GLY A 85 7.34 16.15 9.29
C GLY A 85 6.88 15.57 10.63
N GLN A 86 6.24 14.39 10.63
CA GLN A 86 6.23 13.48 11.79
C GLN A 86 6.21 11.97 11.44
N LYS A 87 6.72 11.17 12.42
CA LYS A 87 6.69 9.69 12.50
C LYS A 87 5.27 9.17 12.78
N GLN A 88 5.11 7.83 12.79
CA GLN A 88 3.86 7.08 12.90
C GLN A 88 2.70 7.84 13.55
N LEU A 89 1.62 7.97 12.79
CA LEU A 89 0.45 8.76 13.17
C LEU A 89 -0.21 8.22 14.45
N SER A 90 -0.74 9.12 15.27
CA SER A 90 -1.71 8.79 16.31
C SER A 90 -2.99 8.19 15.71
N TRP A 91 -3.84 7.56 16.52
CA TRP A 91 -5.13 7.05 16.04
C TRP A 91 -6.01 8.15 15.42
N SER A 92 -5.98 9.37 15.97
CA SER A 92 -6.78 10.50 15.48
C SER A 92 -6.29 10.95 14.11
N GLU A 93 -5.00 11.20 13.97
CA GLU A 93 -4.38 11.58 12.69
C GLU A 93 -4.52 10.46 11.65
N ALA A 94 -4.39 9.19 12.04
CA ALA A 94 -4.56 8.06 11.14
C ALA A 94 -6.01 7.89 10.66
N ASN A 95 -7.00 8.21 11.52
CA ASN A 95 -8.41 8.22 11.15
C ASN A 95 -8.72 9.40 10.19
N GLU A 96 -8.19 10.59 10.46
CA GLU A 96 -8.32 11.77 9.57
C GLU A 96 -7.71 11.50 8.19
N ILE A 97 -6.49 10.94 8.14
CA ILE A 97 -5.86 10.53 6.88
C ILE A 97 -6.66 9.44 6.18
N ARG A 98 -7.42 8.60 6.90
CA ARG A 98 -8.31 7.64 6.26
C ARG A 98 -9.47 8.32 5.51
N LEU A 99 -9.99 9.44 6.00
CA LEU A 99 -10.99 10.24 5.28
C LEU A 99 -10.42 10.76 3.96
N ILE A 100 -9.21 11.34 4.01
CA ILE A 100 -8.50 11.85 2.83
C ILE A 100 -8.24 10.73 1.83
N THR A 101 -7.67 9.61 2.27
CA THR A 101 -7.38 8.46 1.38
C THR A 101 -8.63 7.79 0.82
N LYS A 102 -9.80 7.89 1.50
CA LYS A 102 -11.08 7.44 0.93
C LYS A 102 -11.48 8.27 -0.29
N CYS A 103 -11.09 9.53 -0.32
CA CYS A 103 -11.41 10.49 -1.38
C CYS A 103 -10.33 10.53 -2.48
N ARG A 104 -9.08 10.20 -2.14
CA ARG A 104 -7.92 10.11 -3.05
C ARG A 104 -8.15 9.21 -4.28
N TYR A 105 -9.04 8.22 -4.19
CA TYR A 105 -9.42 7.38 -5.33
C TYR A 105 -9.79 8.19 -6.58
N VAL A 106 -10.49 9.31 -6.41
CA VAL A 106 -10.95 10.16 -7.53
C VAL A 106 -9.75 10.66 -8.35
N ILE A 107 -8.76 11.27 -7.69
CA ILE A 107 -7.59 11.81 -8.37
C ILE A 107 -6.68 10.70 -8.92
N GLU A 108 -6.61 9.53 -8.27
CA GLU A 108 -5.86 8.37 -8.77
C GLU A 108 -6.44 7.84 -10.09
N VAL A 109 -7.77 7.76 -10.19
CA VAL A 109 -8.44 7.35 -11.44
C VAL A 109 -8.22 8.37 -12.54
N ILE A 110 -8.30 9.67 -12.23
CA ILE A 110 -8.05 10.73 -13.21
C ILE A 110 -6.60 10.69 -13.70
N ASN A 111 -5.63 10.57 -12.79
CA ASN A 111 -4.22 10.38 -13.15
C ASN A 111 -4.01 9.12 -14.01
N GLY A 112 -4.76 8.04 -13.73
CA GLY A 112 -4.79 6.83 -14.55
C GLY A 112 -5.32 7.08 -15.96
N ILE A 113 -6.46 7.77 -16.09
CA ILE A 113 -7.07 8.14 -17.38
C ILE A 113 -6.11 8.98 -18.21
N LEU A 114 -5.53 10.03 -17.63
CA LEU A 114 -4.58 10.91 -18.31
C LEU A 114 -3.42 10.10 -18.91
N LYS A 115 -2.88 9.12 -18.17
CA LYS A 115 -1.74 8.31 -18.63
C LYS A 115 -2.10 7.19 -19.61
N GLN A 116 -3.27 6.59 -19.44
CA GLN A 116 -3.68 5.43 -20.24
C GLN A 116 -4.26 5.87 -21.59
N GLN A 117 -5.05 6.94 -21.59
CA GLN A 117 -5.73 7.43 -22.79
C GLN A 117 -4.85 8.39 -23.60
N PHE A 118 -4.00 9.18 -22.93
CA PHE A 118 -3.06 10.11 -23.57
C PHE A 118 -1.63 9.62 -23.34
N LYS A 119 -1.18 8.66 -24.16
CA LYS A 119 0.12 7.97 -23.98
C LYS A 119 1.32 8.91 -23.89
N ALA A 120 1.28 10.05 -24.59
CA ALA A 120 2.32 11.08 -24.52
C ALA A 120 2.49 11.68 -23.11
N LEU A 121 1.44 11.65 -22.28
CA LEU A 121 1.48 12.14 -20.89
C LEU A 121 2.10 11.14 -19.92
N LYS A 122 2.20 9.86 -20.32
CA LYS A 122 2.90 8.83 -19.54
C LYS A 122 4.41 8.92 -19.78
N GLU A 123 4.81 9.11 -21.03
CA GLU A 123 6.21 9.17 -21.45
C GLU A 123 6.38 10.02 -22.71
N THR A 124 7.33 10.96 -22.68
CA THR A 124 7.58 11.91 -23.78
C THR A 124 9.07 12.13 -24.05
N GLN A 125 9.39 12.84 -25.13
CA GLN A 125 10.76 13.28 -25.43
C GLN A 125 11.12 14.49 -24.56
N ASN A 126 12.41 14.61 -24.20
CA ASN A 126 12.86 15.74 -23.37
C ASN A 126 12.71 17.10 -24.08
N THR A 127 12.73 17.11 -25.41
CA THR A 127 12.49 18.29 -26.25
C THR A 127 11.05 18.80 -26.18
N MET A 128 10.09 17.94 -25.82
CA MET A 128 8.67 18.29 -25.73
C MET A 128 8.27 18.82 -24.35
N LEU A 129 9.21 18.86 -23.39
CA LEU A 129 8.91 19.27 -22.02
C LEU A 129 8.47 20.72 -21.89
N SER A 130 8.80 21.59 -22.85
CA SER A 130 8.29 22.97 -22.87
C SER A 130 6.79 23.06 -23.10
N HIS A 131 6.17 22.03 -23.71
CA HIS A 131 4.75 22.01 -24.04
C HIS A 131 3.94 21.03 -23.20
N ILE A 132 4.61 20.19 -22.39
CA ILE A 132 3.94 19.11 -21.65
C ILE A 132 2.85 19.64 -20.70
N CYS A 133 3.03 20.83 -20.12
CA CYS A 133 2.03 21.45 -19.27
C CYS A 133 0.73 21.77 -20.05
N ASP A 134 0.88 22.31 -21.26
CA ASP A 134 -0.24 22.62 -22.14
C ASP A 134 -0.92 21.34 -22.65
N ASP A 135 -0.14 20.31 -22.99
CA ASP A 135 -0.67 18.99 -23.36
C ASP A 135 -1.54 18.39 -22.24
N TYR A 136 -1.10 18.51 -20.99
CA TYR A 136 -1.87 18.10 -19.82
C TYR A 136 -3.16 18.90 -19.65
N LYS A 137 -3.13 20.22 -19.90
CA LYS A 137 -4.33 21.08 -19.85
C LYS A 137 -5.33 20.75 -20.97
N ILE A 138 -4.84 20.46 -22.18
CA ILE A 138 -5.68 20.03 -23.30
C ILE A 138 -6.32 18.68 -22.98
N ALA A 139 -5.53 17.70 -22.51
CA ALA A 139 -6.04 16.40 -22.10
C ALA A 139 -7.03 16.51 -20.94
N ALA A 140 -6.83 17.45 -20.02
CA ALA A 140 -7.76 17.74 -18.95
C ALA A 140 -9.11 18.25 -19.48
N ALA A 141 -9.10 19.19 -20.42
CA ALA A 141 -10.30 19.68 -21.08
C ALA A 141 -11.04 18.55 -21.82
N LEU A 142 -10.32 17.73 -22.59
CA LEU A 142 -10.89 16.57 -23.28
C LEU A 142 -11.48 15.55 -22.29
N THR A 143 -10.78 15.30 -21.19
CA THR A 143 -11.27 14.40 -20.12
C THR A 143 -12.57 14.94 -19.53
N ASN A 144 -12.65 16.24 -19.25
CA ASN A 144 -13.86 16.88 -18.73
C ASN A 144 -15.03 16.82 -19.70
N VAL A 145 -14.79 16.85 -21.01
CA VAL A 145 -15.87 16.79 -22.01
C VAL A 145 -16.39 15.36 -22.18
N PHE A 146 -15.49 14.39 -22.35
CA PHE A 146 -15.86 13.06 -22.83
C PHE A 146 -15.98 11.98 -21.75
N PHE A 147 -15.39 12.18 -20.57
CA PHE A 147 -15.39 11.16 -19.53
C PHE A 147 -16.46 11.45 -18.49
N SER A 148 -17.11 10.37 -18.02
CA SER A 148 -18.12 10.46 -16.97
C SER A 148 -17.48 10.78 -15.62
N GLU A 149 -18.29 11.35 -14.74
CA GLU A 149 -17.88 11.68 -13.38
C GLU A 149 -17.37 10.48 -12.60
N ARG A 150 -16.47 10.75 -11.65
CA ARG A 150 -15.82 9.77 -10.79
C ARG A 150 -16.12 10.10 -9.35
N ILE A 151 -16.98 9.29 -8.74
CA ILE A 151 -17.40 9.44 -7.35
C ILE A 151 -16.96 8.18 -6.60
N SER A 152 -16.17 8.38 -5.55
CA SER A 152 -15.74 7.29 -4.66
C SER A 152 -16.94 6.60 -4.02
N ASP A 153 -17.05 5.29 -4.17
CA ASP A 153 -18.13 4.42 -3.66
C ASP A 153 -19.54 5.02 -3.85
N LYS A 154 -19.85 5.50 -5.06
CA LYS A 154 -21.12 6.19 -5.39
C LYS A 154 -22.36 5.46 -4.86
N GLU A 155 -22.41 4.14 -5.01
CA GLU A 155 -23.54 3.30 -4.61
C GLU A 155 -23.60 3.03 -3.10
N ASP A 156 -22.44 2.91 -2.45
CA ASP A 156 -22.33 2.54 -1.03
C ASP A 156 -22.17 3.75 -0.09
N GLN A 157 -22.20 4.98 -0.62
CA GLN A 157 -21.85 6.19 0.14
C GLN A 157 -22.72 6.41 1.38
N ASN A 158 -24.02 6.11 1.29
CA ASN A 158 -24.99 6.31 2.37
C ASN A 158 -24.80 5.29 3.50
N GLU A 159 -24.16 4.16 3.22
CA GLU A 159 -23.85 3.14 4.22
C GLU A 159 -22.48 3.36 4.85
N ILE A 160 -21.47 3.67 4.02
CA ILE A 160 -20.07 3.77 4.44
C ILE A 160 -19.81 5.08 5.19
N SER A 161 -20.30 6.21 4.69
CA SER A 161 -19.97 7.52 5.26
C SER A 161 -20.42 7.67 6.73
N PRO A 162 -21.67 7.35 7.12
CA PRO A 162 -22.09 7.47 8.52
C PRO A 162 -21.28 6.58 9.47
N LYS A 163 -20.91 5.37 9.03
CA LYS A 163 -20.08 4.44 9.82
C LYS A 163 -18.64 4.92 9.97
N MET A 164 -18.07 5.55 8.94
CA MET A 164 -16.76 6.16 9.04
C MET A 164 -16.79 7.31 10.06
N LYS A 165 -17.82 8.15 10.04
CA LYS A 165 -17.99 9.25 11.00
C LYS A 165 -18.14 8.78 12.44
N SER A 166 -18.98 7.78 12.69
CA SER A 166 -19.19 7.27 14.05
C SER A 166 -17.89 6.73 14.67
N ARG A 167 -16.95 6.25 13.85
CA ARG A 167 -15.65 5.74 14.29
C ARG A 167 -14.52 6.77 14.32
N LEU A 168 -14.71 7.95 13.72
CA LEU A 168 -13.65 8.96 13.54
C LEU A 168 -12.95 9.34 14.86
N ARG A 169 -13.73 9.55 15.93
CA ARG A 169 -13.25 9.99 17.24
C ARG A 169 -13.09 8.85 18.25
N ILE A 170 -13.16 7.59 17.81
CA ILE A 170 -13.00 6.43 18.69
C ILE A 170 -11.51 6.10 18.84
N LYS A 171 -11.02 6.23 20.08
CA LYS A 171 -9.67 5.84 20.46
C LYS A 171 -9.45 4.33 20.30
N ASN A 172 -8.26 3.95 19.84
CA ASN A 172 -7.88 2.55 19.78
C ASN A 172 -7.34 2.06 21.13
N ASN A 173 -8.16 1.35 21.89
CA ASN A 173 -7.80 0.83 23.21
C ASN A 173 -6.76 -0.32 23.16
N LEU A 174 -6.55 -0.92 21.99
CA LEU A 174 -5.56 -1.99 21.82
C LEU A 174 -4.14 -1.46 21.62
N GLU A 175 -3.94 -0.13 21.46
CA GLU A 175 -2.60 0.45 21.32
C GLU A 175 -1.63 0.04 22.42
N LYS A 176 -2.13 -0.17 23.65
CA LYS A 176 -1.36 -0.67 24.80
C LYS A 176 -0.59 -1.96 24.49
N TYR A 177 -1.08 -2.78 23.56
CA TYR A 177 -0.46 -4.05 23.19
C TYR A 177 0.70 -3.91 22.20
N LEU A 178 0.85 -2.78 21.51
CA LEU A 178 1.98 -2.57 20.60
C LEU A 178 3.33 -2.53 21.35
N ASP A 179 3.28 -2.00 22.57
CA ASP A 179 4.41 -1.87 23.47
C ASP A 179 4.76 -3.17 24.21
N LEU A 180 3.92 -4.23 24.10
CA LEU A 180 4.30 -5.56 24.53
C LEU A 180 5.57 -5.96 23.78
N ARG A 181 6.70 -5.89 24.47
CA ARG A 181 7.93 -6.52 24.03
C ARG A 181 7.69 -8.03 24.10
N SER A 182 8.14 -8.77 23.09
CA SER A 182 8.32 -10.23 23.23
C SER A 182 9.54 -10.49 24.12
N THR A 183 9.54 -9.91 25.33
CA THR A 183 10.66 -9.94 26.28
C THR A 183 10.65 -11.17 27.19
N ASN A 184 9.61 -11.99 27.14
CA ASN A 184 9.70 -13.29 27.79
C ASN A 184 10.25 -14.27 26.76
N SER A 185 11.41 -14.85 27.08
CA SER A 185 12.07 -15.98 26.41
C SER A 185 11.19 -17.23 26.23
N GLN A 186 9.89 -17.16 26.58
CA GLN A 186 8.88 -18.21 26.52
C GLN A 186 7.73 -17.92 25.53
N THR A 187 7.67 -16.78 24.83
CA THR A 187 6.62 -16.59 23.80
C THR A 187 6.99 -17.36 22.53
N SER A 188 6.44 -18.56 22.40
CA SER A 188 6.50 -19.38 21.20
C SER A 188 5.51 -18.88 20.13
N PHE A 189 5.91 -19.05 18.88
CA PHE A 189 5.12 -18.66 17.72
C PHE A 189 4.94 -19.85 16.80
N VAL A 190 3.70 -20.10 16.39
CA VAL A 190 3.35 -21.10 15.39
C VAL A 190 2.86 -20.41 14.13
N LYS A 191 2.92 -21.11 13.00
CA LYS A 191 2.25 -20.64 11.79
C LYS A 191 0.74 -20.57 12.05
N ILE A 192 0.09 -19.55 11.51
CA ILE A 192 -1.33 -19.27 11.76
C ILE A 192 -2.25 -20.43 11.37
N GLU A 193 -1.88 -21.23 10.37
CA GLU A 193 -2.61 -22.45 9.98
C GLU A 193 -2.62 -23.55 11.05
N ASN A 194 -1.58 -23.58 11.90
CA ASN A 194 -1.46 -24.54 12.99
C ASN A 194 -2.07 -23.99 14.29
N PHE A 195 -2.56 -22.75 14.27
CA PHE A 195 -3.12 -22.08 15.43
C PHE A 195 -4.63 -22.30 15.50
N GLN A 196 -5.13 -22.93 16.57
CA GLN A 196 -6.56 -23.19 16.74
C GLN A 196 -7.33 -21.93 17.13
N ILE A 197 -7.89 -21.24 16.14
CA ILE A 197 -8.73 -20.06 16.36
C ILE A 197 -10.17 -20.52 16.63
N GLN A 198 -10.51 -20.66 17.91
CA GLN A 198 -11.85 -21.07 18.32
C GLN A 198 -12.76 -19.87 18.61
N GLY A 199 -13.92 -19.84 17.95
CA GLY A 199 -15.02 -18.93 18.25
C GLY A 199 -14.95 -17.56 17.55
N PHE A 200 -14.06 -17.35 16.58
CA PHE A 200 -14.17 -16.17 15.72
C PHE A 200 -15.41 -16.31 14.81
N PRO A 201 -16.21 -15.25 14.56
CA PRO A 201 -17.40 -15.37 13.72
C PRO A 201 -17.03 -15.60 12.24
N LYS A 202 -17.86 -16.39 11.55
CA LYS A 202 -17.82 -16.47 10.09
C LYS A 202 -18.30 -15.13 9.51
N LEU A 203 -17.50 -14.53 8.65
CA LEU A 203 -17.79 -13.24 8.04
C LEU A 203 -18.01 -13.40 6.53
N ASP A 204 -18.91 -12.60 5.99
CA ASP A 204 -19.03 -12.43 4.54
C ASP A 204 -17.99 -11.43 4.02
N VAL A 205 -17.51 -11.63 2.79
CA VAL A 205 -16.49 -10.77 2.18
C VAL A 205 -16.99 -9.34 2.02
N GLU A 206 -18.27 -9.14 1.71
CA GLU A 206 -18.87 -7.80 1.59
C GLU A 206 -19.00 -7.13 2.96
N ILE A 207 -19.20 -7.90 4.04
CA ILE A 207 -19.16 -7.36 5.41
C ILE A 207 -17.76 -6.83 5.71
N ILE A 208 -16.71 -7.58 5.40
CA ILE A 208 -15.33 -7.13 5.59
C ILE A 208 -15.09 -5.85 4.77
N ARG A 209 -15.49 -5.83 3.50
CA ARG A 209 -15.34 -4.67 2.61
C ARG A 209 -16.05 -3.42 3.13
N LYS A 210 -17.32 -3.54 3.52
CA LYS A 210 -18.20 -2.41 3.86
C LYS A 210 -18.06 -1.93 5.31
N LYS A 211 -17.67 -2.81 6.23
CA LYS A 211 -17.70 -2.52 7.68
C LYS A 211 -16.35 -2.61 8.38
N ILE A 212 -15.34 -3.26 7.77
CA ILE A 212 -14.01 -3.43 8.36
C ILE A 212 -12.95 -2.63 7.59
N THR A 213 -12.82 -2.80 6.28
CA THR A 213 -11.82 -2.07 5.48
C THR A 213 -12.34 -0.73 4.96
N PHE A 214 -13.67 -0.59 4.84
CA PHE A 214 -14.35 0.51 4.15
C PHE A 214 -13.82 0.70 2.72
N GLY A 215 -13.64 -0.39 1.98
CA GLY A 215 -13.17 -0.34 0.60
C GLY A 215 -12.45 -1.60 0.14
N ARG A 216 -12.35 -1.76 -1.19
CA ARG A 216 -11.72 -2.94 -1.82
C ARG A 216 -10.21 -2.95 -1.70
N TYR A 217 -9.56 -1.78 -1.74
CA TYR A 217 -8.11 -1.69 -1.81
C TYR A 217 -7.37 -2.49 -0.73
N GLN A 218 -7.69 -2.28 0.56
CA GLN A 218 -7.01 -3.01 1.64
C GLN A 218 -7.34 -4.51 1.64
N LEU A 219 -8.52 -4.89 1.15
CA LEU A 219 -8.95 -6.29 1.01
C LEU A 219 -8.20 -6.99 -0.15
N GLU A 220 -8.05 -6.33 -1.29
CA GLU A 220 -7.28 -6.85 -2.42
C GLU A 220 -5.80 -7.00 -2.07
N GLN A 221 -5.23 -6.02 -1.35
CA GLN A 221 -3.87 -6.14 -0.82
C GLN A 221 -3.74 -7.33 0.13
N ALA A 222 -4.72 -7.52 1.02
CA ALA A 222 -4.75 -8.64 1.95
C ALA A 222 -4.71 -10.01 1.27
N TYR A 223 -5.37 -10.17 0.12
CA TYR A 223 -5.28 -11.42 -0.66
C TYR A 223 -3.87 -11.74 -1.10
N GLY A 224 -3.12 -10.72 -1.53
CA GLY A 224 -1.71 -10.92 -1.80
C GLY A 224 -0.99 -11.44 -0.55
N TYR A 225 -1.16 -10.76 0.60
CA TYR A 225 -0.47 -11.12 1.85
C TYR A 225 -0.69 -12.59 2.20
N LEU A 226 -1.92 -13.08 2.03
CA LEU A 226 -2.26 -14.48 2.26
C LEU A 226 -1.67 -15.40 1.18
N ALA A 227 -1.70 -15.00 -0.09
CA ALA A 227 -1.12 -15.79 -1.17
C ALA A 227 0.38 -16.05 -0.95
N GLU A 228 1.16 -15.04 -0.58
CA GLU A 228 2.59 -15.20 -0.28
C GLU A 228 2.84 -16.08 0.97
N HIS A 229 1.96 -15.99 1.97
CA HIS A 229 2.02 -16.85 3.16
C HIS A 229 1.87 -18.33 2.80
N PHE A 230 0.93 -18.67 1.91
CA PHE A 230 0.67 -20.06 1.50
C PHE A 230 1.59 -20.58 0.38
N GLU A 231 2.26 -19.70 -0.37
CA GLU A 231 3.09 -20.09 -1.52
C GLU A 231 4.59 -20.16 -1.23
N SER A 232 5.09 -19.44 -0.22
CA SER A 232 6.54 -19.29 -0.04
C SER A 232 7.20 -20.48 0.66
N ASN A 233 8.42 -20.82 0.22
CA ASN A 233 9.35 -21.75 0.88
C ASN A 233 9.87 -21.17 2.22
N GLN A 234 8.95 -20.91 3.16
CA GLN A 234 9.19 -20.54 4.55
C GLN A 234 9.64 -19.10 4.85
N GLU A 235 9.87 -18.21 3.88
CA GLU A 235 10.31 -16.84 4.19
C GLU A 235 9.17 -15.93 4.68
N TYR A 236 7.99 -16.02 4.06
CA TYR A 236 6.87 -15.14 4.34
C TYR A 236 5.81 -15.84 5.18
N GLN A 237 5.72 -15.49 6.47
CA GLN A 237 4.87 -16.22 7.42
C GLN A 237 4.06 -15.31 8.34
N PHE A 238 2.82 -15.70 8.55
CA PHE A 238 1.94 -15.24 9.61
C PHE A 238 2.21 -16.12 10.82
N LEU A 239 2.86 -15.53 11.83
CA LEU A 239 3.27 -16.23 13.04
C LEU A 239 2.38 -15.79 14.20
N ALA A 240 1.50 -16.68 14.65
CA ALA A 240 0.63 -16.47 15.81
C ALA A 240 1.37 -16.83 17.10
N CYS A 241 1.25 -15.97 18.11
CA CYS A 241 1.67 -16.27 19.47
C CYS A 241 0.79 -17.39 20.02
N GLU A 242 1.40 -18.47 20.53
CA GLU A 242 0.66 -19.62 21.06
C GLU A 242 -0.22 -19.24 22.26
N ASN A 243 0.23 -18.28 23.06
CA ASN A 243 -0.52 -17.78 24.21
C ASN A 243 -1.53 -16.72 23.79
N LEU A 244 -2.81 -17.10 23.75
CA LEU A 244 -3.94 -16.18 23.65
C LEU A 244 -4.04 -15.30 24.89
N ILE A 245 -4.11 -13.98 24.68
CA ILE A 245 -4.41 -13.05 25.76
C ILE A 245 -5.94 -13.04 25.93
N THR A 246 -6.41 -13.16 27.17
CA THR A 246 -7.85 -13.10 27.49
C THR A 246 -8.11 -11.89 28.38
N GLU A 247 -9.09 -11.06 28.04
CA GLU A 247 -9.52 -9.86 28.80
C GLU A 247 -11.05 -9.81 28.76
N GLU A 248 -11.72 -9.83 29.91
CA GLU A 248 -13.19 -9.65 30.04
C GLU A 248 -14.01 -10.43 28.99
N ASP A 249 -13.85 -11.77 28.98
CA ASP A 249 -14.47 -12.71 28.04
C ASP A 249 -14.08 -12.56 26.55
N LYS A 250 -13.15 -11.67 26.24
CA LYS A 250 -12.60 -11.48 24.89
C LYS A 250 -11.26 -12.17 24.73
N LYS A 251 -11.02 -12.66 23.53
CA LYS A 251 -9.75 -13.27 23.10
C LYS A 251 -8.98 -12.28 22.24
N ILE A 252 -7.68 -12.16 22.47
CA ILE A 252 -6.77 -11.35 21.65
C ILE A 252 -5.73 -12.26 21.04
N ILE A 253 -5.71 -12.28 19.71
CA ILE A 253 -4.71 -12.99 18.92
C ILE A 253 -3.60 -12.02 18.54
N PHE A 254 -2.37 -12.42 18.81
CA PHE A 254 -1.18 -11.69 18.40
C PHE A 254 -0.49 -12.42 17.25
N VAL A 255 -0.40 -11.77 16.08
CA VAL A 255 0.30 -12.28 14.90
C VAL A 255 1.42 -11.34 14.50
N ARG A 256 2.54 -11.91 14.08
CA ARG A 256 3.60 -11.21 13.36
C ARG A 256 3.45 -11.47 11.86
N ILE A 257 3.36 -10.39 11.09
CA ILE A 257 3.26 -10.44 9.62
C ILE A 257 4.45 -9.70 9.02
N GLN A 258 5.18 -10.34 8.11
CA GLN A 258 6.31 -9.71 7.43
C GLN A 258 5.85 -8.61 6.46
N SER A 259 6.62 -7.53 6.32
CA SER A 259 6.33 -6.49 5.33
C SER A 259 6.68 -6.97 3.92
N ARG A 260 5.81 -6.72 2.96
CA ARG A 260 6.10 -6.94 1.53
C ARG A 260 7.14 -5.98 0.95
N HIS A 261 7.35 -4.87 1.62
CA HIS A 261 8.28 -3.83 1.18
C HIS A 261 9.65 -3.95 1.84
N SER A 262 9.80 -4.88 2.80
CA SER A 262 11.07 -5.10 3.49
C SER A 262 11.08 -6.45 4.21
N ASN A 263 12.04 -7.29 3.86
CA ASN A 263 12.19 -8.61 4.46
C ASN A 263 12.56 -8.54 5.95
N SER A 264 13.21 -7.46 6.41
CA SER A 264 13.62 -7.30 7.81
C SER A 264 12.51 -6.76 8.72
N VAL A 265 11.46 -6.16 8.14
CA VAL A 265 10.38 -5.54 8.91
C VAL A 265 9.26 -6.54 9.15
N LYS A 266 8.92 -6.77 10.42
CA LYS A 266 7.77 -7.56 10.85
C LYS A 266 6.80 -6.67 11.62
N HIS A 267 5.56 -6.60 11.17
CA HIS A 267 4.50 -5.88 11.85
C HIS A 267 3.83 -6.77 12.91
N LYS A 268 3.62 -6.20 14.09
CA LYS A 268 2.79 -6.80 15.13
C LYS A 268 1.34 -6.48 14.80
N VAL A 269 0.48 -7.47 14.81
CA VAL A 269 -0.96 -7.34 14.56
C VAL A 269 -1.69 -8.00 15.71
N PHE A 270 -2.58 -7.26 16.34
CA PHE A 270 -3.44 -7.76 17.40
C PHE A 270 -4.89 -7.64 16.95
N VAL A 271 -5.65 -8.72 17.08
CA VAL A 271 -7.09 -8.74 16.83
C VAL A 271 -7.77 -9.27 18.08
N MET A 272 -8.61 -8.43 18.68
CA MET A 272 -9.47 -8.78 19.81
C MET A 272 -10.86 -9.13 19.28
N PHE A 273 -11.45 -10.20 19.80
CA PHE A 273 -12.81 -10.61 19.47
C PHE A 273 -13.50 -11.27 20.67
N LYS A 274 -14.83 -11.15 20.73
CA LYS A 274 -15.65 -11.94 21.65
C LYS A 274 -15.98 -13.30 21.01
N PRO A 275 -15.62 -14.44 21.62
CA PRO A 275 -15.93 -15.76 21.07
C PRO A 275 -17.44 -15.95 20.87
N VAL A 276 -17.84 -16.60 19.78
CA VAL A 276 -19.24 -16.94 19.43
C VAL A 276 -20.13 -15.72 19.13
N SER A 277 -19.63 -14.49 19.32
CA SER A 277 -20.37 -13.29 18.96
C SER A 277 -20.33 -13.03 17.45
N ASN A 278 -21.51 -12.76 16.88
CA ASN A 278 -21.64 -12.28 15.49
C ASN A 278 -21.63 -10.75 15.38
N SER A 279 -21.48 -10.04 16.51
CA SER A 279 -21.39 -8.58 16.50
C SER A 279 -20.02 -8.13 16.03
N LEU A 280 -19.99 -7.22 15.05
CA LEU A 280 -18.74 -6.64 14.56
C LEU A 280 -18.12 -5.64 15.54
N ASP A 281 -18.90 -5.10 16.47
CA ASP A 281 -18.39 -4.20 17.50
C ASP A 281 -17.59 -4.94 18.58
N ASP A 282 -17.75 -6.26 18.65
CA ASP A 282 -16.90 -7.12 19.47
C ASP A 282 -15.54 -7.38 18.83
N ILE A 283 -15.33 -7.01 17.57
CA ILE A 283 -14.06 -7.17 16.85
C ILE A 283 -13.32 -5.84 16.82
N SER A 284 -12.10 -5.84 17.32
CA SER A 284 -11.22 -4.66 17.26
C SER A 284 -9.78 -5.08 16.98
N TRP A 285 -8.96 -4.14 16.52
CA TRP A 285 -7.63 -4.46 16.04
C TRP A 285 -6.64 -3.31 16.26
N VAL A 286 -5.37 -3.67 16.27
CA VAL A 286 -4.26 -2.72 16.14
C VAL A 286 -3.11 -3.36 15.38
N CYS A 287 -2.35 -2.55 14.64
CA CYS A 287 -1.15 -2.98 13.96
C CYS A 287 -0.01 -1.99 14.18
N SER A 288 1.22 -2.49 14.24
CA SER A 288 2.42 -1.66 14.40
C SER A 288 2.86 -0.93 13.11
N CYS A 289 2.15 -1.10 11.98
CA CYS A 289 2.46 -0.38 10.76
C CYS A 289 2.07 1.12 10.87
N LYS A 290 2.56 1.95 9.93
CA LYS A 290 2.37 3.41 9.97
C LYS A 290 0.91 3.84 10.18
N MET A 291 -0.04 3.13 9.55
CA MET A 291 -1.48 3.40 9.63
C MET A 291 -2.24 2.45 10.57
N GLY A 292 -1.54 1.58 11.30
CA GLY A 292 -2.14 0.42 11.97
C GLY A 292 -2.89 0.72 13.26
N LYS A 293 -2.78 1.94 13.79
CA LYS A 293 -3.51 2.41 14.99
C LYS A 293 -4.95 2.83 14.72
N ARG A 294 -5.33 3.02 13.45
CA ARG A 294 -6.66 3.50 13.07
C ARG A 294 -7.77 2.53 13.50
N THR A 295 -8.88 3.09 13.98
CA THR A 295 -10.16 2.40 14.20
C THR A 295 -11.09 2.58 12.99
N LEU A 296 -10.85 3.62 12.20
CA LEU A 296 -11.55 3.89 10.95
C LEU A 296 -10.89 3.09 9.83
N GLY A 297 -11.48 1.93 9.53
CA GLY A 297 -10.88 0.98 8.58
C GLY A 297 -9.73 0.20 9.21
N CYS A 298 -9.03 -0.60 8.41
CA CYS A 298 -7.85 -1.35 8.89
C CYS A 298 -6.76 -1.44 7.82
N CYS A 299 -5.50 -1.57 8.20
CA CYS A 299 -4.41 -1.76 7.23
C CYS A 299 -4.53 -3.13 6.54
N SER A 300 -3.75 -3.35 5.47
CA SER A 300 -3.71 -4.64 4.76
C SER A 300 -3.31 -5.81 5.66
N HIS A 301 -2.44 -5.60 6.64
CA HIS A 301 -2.04 -6.63 7.61
C HIS A 301 -3.23 -7.11 8.46
N VAL A 302 -3.99 -6.17 9.04
CA VAL A 302 -5.20 -6.50 9.79
C VAL A 302 -6.25 -7.11 8.88
N ALA A 303 -6.45 -6.54 7.69
CA ALA A 303 -7.43 -7.06 6.73
C ALA A 303 -7.12 -8.52 6.36
N ALA A 304 -5.84 -8.87 6.16
CA ALA A 304 -5.41 -10.23 5.88
C ALA A 304 -5.69 -11.18 7.05
N LEU A 305 -5.36 -10.77 8.27
CA LEU A 305 -5.63 -11.59 9.46
C LEU A 305 -7.14 -11.79 9.69
N VAL A 306 -7.93 -10.71 9.66
CA VAL A 306 -9.39 -10.78 9.82
C VAL A 306 -10.04 -11.60 8.70
N TYR A 307 -9.58 -11.45 7.46
CA TYR A 307 -10.08 -12.27 6.35
C TYR A 307 -9.74 -13.75 6.55
N PHE A 308 -8.50 -14.07 6.93
CA PHE A 308 -8.12 -15.43 7.24
C PHE A 308 -9.02 -16.01 8.35
N MET A 309 -9.20 -15.27 9.45
CA MET A 309 -9.98 -15.71 10.60
C MET A 309 -11.48 -15.87 10.31
N GLY A 310 -12.08 -14.95 9.54
CA GLY A 310 -13.52 -14.92 9.29
C GLY A 310 -13.98 -15.66 8.03
N VAL A 311 -13.08 -15.89 7.07
CA VAL A 311 -13.38 -16.53 5.78
C VAL A 311 -12.43 -17.70 5.55
N GLY A 312 -11.12 -17.44 5.59
CA GLY A 312 -10.09 -18.40 5.19
C GLY A 312 -10.08 -19.70 5.99
N ILE A 313 -10.35 -19.66 7.29
CA ILE A 313 -10.39 -20.86 8.14
C ILE A 313 -11.55 -21.80 7.76
N TYR A 314 -12.65 -21.25 7.25
CA TYR A 314 -13.82 -22.03 6.84
C TYR A 314 -13.69 -22.58 5.42
N ASP A 315 -12.88 -21.94 4.59
CA ASP A 315 -12.63 -22.35 3.21
C ASP A 315 -11.26 -21.86 2.72
N ILE A 316 -10.21 -22.60 3.08
CA ILE A 316 -8.81 -22.26 2.73
C ILE A 316 -8.62 -22.30 1.20
N ALA A 317 -9.31 -23.19 0.50
CA ALA A 317 -9.21 -23.34 -0.94
C ALA A 317 -9.75 -22.12 -1.70
N SER A 318 -10.76 -21.44 -1.15
CA SER A 318 -11.34 -20.22 -1.73
C SER A 318 -10.49 -18.96 -1.57
N ILE A 319 -9.41 -18.99 -0.78
CA ILE A 319 -8.58 -17.80 -0.56
C ILE A 319 -8.00 -17.34 -1.90
N PRO A 320 -8.29 -16.10 -2.35
CA PRO A 320 -7.79 -15.63 -3.63
C PRO A 320 -6.26 -15.63 -3.65
N LYS A 321 -5.69 -16.10 -4.76
CA LYS A 321 -4.25 -16.11 -5.02
C LYS A 321 -3.92 -15.20 -6.21
N PRO A 322 -3.87 -13.86 -5.99
CA PRO A 322 -3.53 -12.92 -7.05
C PRO A 322 -2.16 -13.27 -7.64
N GLY A 323 -2.05 -13.34 -8.95
CA GLY A 323 -0.79 -13.66 -9.64
C GLY A 323 -0.53 -15.16 -9.85
N TYR A 324 -1.34 -16.07 -9.30
CA TYR A 324 -1.20 -17.51 -9.59
C TYR A 324 -1.27 -17.80 -11.10
N ARG A 325 -2.15 -17.10 -11.82
CA ARG A 325 -2.27 -17.18 -13.28
C ARG A 325 -0.98 -16.79 -14.03
N LEU A 326 -0.14 -15.93 -13.46
CA LEU A 326 1.12 -15.52 -14.08
C LEU A 326 2.17 -16.63 -14.03
N LYS A 327 2.12 -17.51 -13.02
CA LYS A 327 3.07 -18.64 -12.91
C LYS A 327 2.92 -19.63 -14.05
N ASN A 328 1.71 -19.81 -14.55
CA ASN A 328 1.43 -20.69 -15.69
C ASN A 328 1.81 -20.07 -17.04
N ILE A 329 2.17 -18.78 -17.07
CA ILE A 329 2.59 -18.05 -18.28
C ILE A 329 4.12 -17.94 -18.34
N LEU A 330 4.81 -18.00 -17.21
CA LEU A 330 6.26 -17.98 -17.14
C LEU A 330 6.81 -19.31 -17.66
N VAL A 331 7.23 -19.33 -18.92
CA VAL A 331 8.05 -20.43 -19.48
C VAL A 331 9.39 -20.41 -18.73
N PRO A 332 9.86 -21.53 -18.18
CA PRO A 332 11.21 -21.61 -17.65
C PRO A 332 12.17 -21.30 -18.80
N ILE A 333 12.93 -20.22 -18.68
CA ILE A 333 14.10 -20.03 -19.53
C ILE A 333 15.10 -21.07 -19.02
N PHE A 334 15.15 -22.22 -19.69
CA PHE A 334 16.31 -23.09 -19.59
C PHE A 334 17.45 -22.28 -20.17
N ASN A 335 18.38 -21.87 -19.32
CA ASN A 335 19.70 -21.54 -19.83
C ASN A 335 20.27 -22.87 -20.29
N ASP A 336 20.14 -23.16 -21.58
CA ASP A 336 21.04 -24.10 -22.24
C ASP A 336 22.42 -23.44 -22.15
N SER A 337 23.12 -23.69 -21.04
CA SER A 337 24.55 -23.51 -21.01
C SER A 337 25.12 -24.58 -21.92
N ASP A 338 25.63 -24.14 -23.08
CA ASP A 338 26.55 -24.92 -23.89
C ASP A 338 27.75 -25.31 -23.01
N GLU A 339 27.63 -26.43 -22.30
CA GLU A 339 28.77 -27.14 -21.73
C GLU A 339 28.95 -28.40 -22.58
N GLU A 340 29.99 -28.35 -23.41
CA GLU A 340 30.53 -29.51 -24.10
C GLU A 340 30.77 -30.64 -23.09
N ASP A 341 30.30 -31.82 -23.47
CA ASP A 341 30.47 -33.10 -22.77
C ASP A 341 31.90 -33.27 -22.23
N ASP A 342 32.02 -33.52 -20.93
CA ASP A 342 32.95 -34.56 -20.48
C ASP A 342 32.41 -35.28 -19.23
N ASN A 343 32.16 -36.58 -19.43
CA ASN A 343 31.61 -37.52 -18.47
C ASN A 343 32.48 -37.65 -17.20
N SER A 344 31.90 -37.43 -16.01
CA SER A 344 32.02 -38.42 -14.92
C SER A 344 30.99 -38.22 -13.80
N THR A 345 30.28 -39.31 -13.54
CA THR A 345 29.28 -39.58 -12.50
C THR A 345 29.69 -39.11 -11.10
N LYS A 346 28.82 -38.34 -10.41
CA LYS A 346 28.60 -38.44 -8.95
C LYS A 346 27.32 -37.71 -8.52
N ASN A 347 26.41 -38.48 -7.92
CA ASN A 347 25.25 -38.02 -7.17
C ASN A 347 25.66 -37.08 -6.02
N THR A 348 25.02 -35.92 -5.91
CA THR A 348 24.68 -35.31 -4.61
C THR A 348 23.58 -34.27 -4.77
N GLU A 349 22.50 -34.44 -4.00
CA GLU A 349 21.47 -33.44 -3.72
C GLU A 349 22.10 -32.08 -3.37
N THR A 350 21.65 -31.00 -4.02
CA THR A 350 22.07 -29.64 -3.63
C THR A 350 20.93 -28.64 -3.69
N THR A 351 20.41 -28.39 -2.50
CA THR A 351 19.79 -27.16 -1.96
C THR A 351 20.06 -25.89 -2.77
N ILE A 352 19.01 -25.29 -3.33
CA ILE A 352 19.05 -23.96 -3.96
C ILE A 352 19.17 -22.88 -2.85
N LYS A 353 20.38 -22.35 -2.64
CA LYS A 353 20.59 -21.09 -1.91
C LYS A 353 20.65 -19.93 -2.89
N ARG A 354 19.74 -18.96 -2.76
CA ARG A 354 19.86 -17.64 -3.41
C ARG A 354 20.82 -16.77 -2.59
N SER A 355 22.07 -16.62 -3.03
CA SER A 355 22.97 -15.58 -2.54
C SER A 355 22.98 -14.41 -3.53
N ILE A 356 22.39 -13.28 -3.11
CA ILE A 356 22.62 -11.98 -3.74
C ILE A 356 23.82 -11.37 -3.00
N SER A 357 24.98 -11.32 -3.63
CA SER A 357 26.16 -10.67 -3.10
C SER A 357 26.03 -9.15 -3.23
N THR A 358 26.00 -8.46 -2.08
CA THR A 358 26.36 -7.05 -1.96
C THR A 358 27.86 -6.97 -1.73
N ALA A 359 28.60 -6.36 -2.65
CA ALA A 359 30.01 -6.03 -2.46
C ALA A 359 30.21 -4.52 -2.66
N SER A 360 30.51 -3.82 -1.57
CA SER A 360 31.19 -2.53 -1.59
C SER A 360 31.86 -2.31 -0.23
N ASP A 361 33.03 -2.94 -0.03
CA ASP A 361 33.97 -2.54 1.02
C ASP A 361 35.28 -2.13 0.36
N ILE A 362 35.50 -0.81 0.37
CA ILE A 362 36.75 -0.16 0.04
C ILE A 362 37.59 -0.20 1.32
N GLN A 363 38.69 -0.96 1.30
CA GLN A 363 39.77 -0.80 2.29
C GLN A 363 40.99 -0.15 1.62
N ASN A 364 41.42 0.94 2.25
CA ASN A 364 42.55 1.76 1.88
C ASN A 364 43.90 1.14 2.31
N ASN A 365 44.87 1.28 1.40
CA ASN A 365 46.31 1.54 1.61
C ASN A 365 47.23 0.40 2.12
N PRO A 366 48.54 0.39 1.78
CA PRO A 366 49.38 1.60 1.62
C PRO A 366 50.48 1.65 0.54
N THR A 367 50.96 2.89 0.35
CA THR A 367 52.36 3.35 0.13
C THR A 367 53.01 3.42 -1.28
N ARG A 368 53.40 4.68 -1.57
CA ARG A 368 54.72 5.17 -2.06
C ARG A 368 54.91 5.33 -3.58
N THR A 369 55.00 6.57 -4.05
CA THR A 369 56.30 7.22 -4.34
C THR A 369 56.16 8.71 -4.65
N LYS A 370 57.21 9.44 -4.23
CA LYS A 370 57.45 10.88 -4.39
C LYS A 370 57.82 11.20 -5.84
N LYS A 371 57.24 12.26 -6.40
CA LYS A 371 57.94 13.42 -6.95
C LYS A 371 56.96 14.55 -7.23
#